data_AF-A0A2P4SWQ8-F1
#
_entry.id   AF-A0A2P4SWQ8-F1
#
_cell.length_a   1.000
_cell.length_b   1.000
_cell.length_c   1.000
_cell.angle_alpha   90.00
_cell.angle_beta   90.00
_cell.angle_gamma   90.00
#
_symmetry.space_group_name_H-M   'P 1'
#
loop_
_entity.id
_entity.type
_entity.pdbx_description
1 polymer ?
#
loop_
_entity_poly.entity_id
_entity_poly.type
_entity_poly.pdbx_seq_one_letter_code
_entity_poly.pdbx_strand_id
1 'polypeptide(L)'
;GDISLCRNLRVLYLYDNQISQIQNLGFASHLTHLYLQNNCISCIENLSSLKKLEKLYLGGNSIAVVDGLDQLKEIRELHIESQHLPLGEKLLFDPKSLRSLAKSLSVLNISNNNIDELEELAVLENLSHLKAADNQLQHMKDLEVVLNKWTKLCSMDLTGNPICHKPKYRDRIVVQSQTLEYLDGKEIKDMERVFLMNWKASRAVRKKSKGRMTNEHADYLHFCKQTNHLLHDRTVTATNSKYIRNETFSGSKAKTQEVKLNFANIKFNFRGSLWAASILYSDFPTAASQNHGKE
;
A
#
# COMPACT_ATOMS: atom_id res chain seq x y z
N GLY A 1 -0.05 -33.49 19.71
CA GLY A 1 -1.14 -34.19 20.42
C GLY A 1 -2.47 -33.75 19.85
N ASP A 2 -3.56 -34.45 20.15
CA ASP A 2 -4.89 -33.96 19.77
C ASP A 2 -5.26 -32.71 20.59
N ILE A 3 -5.71 -31.66 19.90
CA ILE A 3 -6.13 -30.38 20.47
C ILE A 3 -7.67 -30.21 20.46
N SER A 4 -8.42 -31.18 19.93
CA SER A 4 -9.89 -31.13 19.76
C SER A 4 -10.69 -30.87 21.04
N LEU A 5 -10.08 -31.18 22.20
CA LEU A 5 -10.64 -30.96 23.53
C LEU A 5 -10.61 -29.48 23.96
N CYS A 6 -9.75 -28.65 23.36
CA CYS A 6 -9.51 -27.26 23.75
C CYS A 6 -10.59 -26.29 23.21
N ARG A 7 -11.88 -26.54 23.49
CA ARG A 7 -13.03 -25.77 22.96
C ARG A 7 -13.08 -24.28 23.31
N ASN A 8 -12.31 -23.86 24.32
CA ASN A 8 -12.18 -22.47 24.77
C ASN A 8 -10.90 -21.77 24.25
N LEU A 9 -10.17 -22.40 23.32
CA LEU A 9 -8.94 -21.87 22.75
C LEU A 9 -9.20 -20.51 22.06
N ARG A 10 -8.54 -19.45 22.55
CA ARG A 10 -8.63 -18.07 22.01
C ARG A 10 -7.47 -17.70 21.09
N VAL A 11 -6.28 -18.23 21.36
CA VAL A 11 -5.04 -17.92 20.64
C VAL A 11 -4.36 -19.23 20.28
N LEU A 12 -3.94 -19.38 19.01
CA LEU A 12 -3.29 -20.59 18.51
C LEU A 12 -2.02 -20.23 17.72
N TYR A 13 -0.89 -20.73 18.20
CA TYR A 13 0.43 -20.59 17.60
C TYR A 13 0.83 -21.87 16.85
N LEU A 14 0.97 -21.76 15.54
CA LEU A 14 1.34 -22.83 14.60
C LEU A 14 2.39 -22.35 13.56
N TYR A 15 3.07 -21.24 13.83
CA TYR A 15 4.11 -20.68 12.96
C TYR A 15 5.39 -21.55 12.96
N ASP A 16 6.28 -21.37 11.96
CA ASP A 16 7.53 -22.11 11.79
C ASP A 16 7.35 -23.65 11.79
N ASN A 17 6.40 -24.12 10.98
CA ASN A 17 6.02 -25.53 10.87
C ASN A 17 5.97 -25.99 9.39
N GLN A 18 5.49 -27.22 9.14
CA GLN A 18 5.37 -27.81 7.80
C GLN A 18 3.90 -28.06 7.42
N ILE A 19 2.98 -27.20 7.87
CA ILE A 19 1.54 -27.31 7.58
C ILE A 19 1.31 -26.93 6.13
N SER A 20 0.82 -27.87 5.32
CA SER A 20 0.40 -27.63 3.93
C SER A 20 -1.09 -27.34 3.78
N GLN A 21 -1.91 -27.77 4.74
CA GLN A 21 -3.37 -27.63 4.72
C GLN A 21 -3.88 -27.19 6.10
N ILE A 22 -4.73 -26.17 6.12
CA ILE A 22 -5.44 -25.75 7.33
C ILE A 22 -6.57 -26.76 7.56
N GLN A 23 -6.49 -27.56 8.63
CA GLN A 23 -7.50 -28.57 8.95
C GLN A 23 -7.67 -28.77 10.46
N ASN A 24 -8.70 -29.52 10.87
CA ASN A 24 -9.01 -29.88 12.25
C ASN A 24 -9.34 -28.72 13.22
N LEU A 25 -9.40 -27.46 12.76
CA LEU A 25 -9.74 -26.29 13.61
C LEU A 25 -11.24 -26.17 13.95
N GLY A 26 -12.11 -27.05 13.44
CA GLY A 26 -13.57 -26.94 13.55
C GLY A 26 -14.16 -26.92 14.97
N PHE A 27 -13.39 -27.33 15.98
CA PHE A 27 -13.78 -27.26 17.39
C PHE A 27 -13.52 -25.88 18.04
N ALA A 28 -12.65 -25.05 17.44
CA ALA A 28 -12.09 -23.85 18.06
C ALA A 28 -12.94 -22.59 17.80
N SER A 29 -14.26 -22.67 18.00
CA SER A 29 -15.21 -21.57 17.73
C SER A 29 -15.02 -20.31 18.61
N HIS A 30 -14.10 -20.37 19.58
CA HIS A 30 -13.66 -19.25 20.42
C HIS A 30 -12.34 -18.60 19.99
N LEU A 31 -11.71 -19.08 18.91
CA LEU A 31 -10.43 -18.58 18.44
C LEU A 31 -10.57 -17.16 17.90
N THR A 32 -9.83 -16.22 18.48
CA THR A 32 -9.74 -14.82 18.04
C THR A 32 -8.41 -14.50 17.35
N HIS A 33 -7.35 -15.27 17.61
CA HIS A 33 -6.02 -15.08 17.03
C HIS A 33 -5.45 -16.42 16.48
N LEU A 34 -5.03 -16.43 15.21
CA LEU A 34 -4.41 -17.58 14.55
C LEU A 34 -3.10 -17.18 13.87
N TYR A 35 -2.00 -17.81 14.30
CA TYR A 35 -0.65 -17.59 13.79
C TYR A 35 -0.18 -18.83 13.02
N LEU A 36 -0.01 -18.70 11.71
CA LEU A 36 0.35 -19.77 10.75
C LEU A 36 1.53 -19.37 9.85
N GLN A 37 2.33 -18.36 10.24
CA GLN A 37 3.44 -17.89 9.42
C GLN A 37 4.51 -18.97 9.17
N ASN A 38 5.30 -18.85 8.11
CA ASN A 38 6.40 -19.75 7.78
C ASN A 38 5.96 -21.23 7.78
N ASN A 39 5.02 -21.53 6.89
CA ASN A 39 4.45 -22.87 6.66
C ASN A 39 4.35 -23.12 5.13
N CYS A 40 3.71 -24.19 4.71
CA CYS A 40 3.60 -24.61 3.30
C CYS A 40 2.17 -24.44 2.74
N ILE A 41 1.36 -23.54 3.30
CA ILE A 41 -0.05 -23.38 2.95
C ILE A 41 -0.18 -22.70 1.58
N SER A 42 -0.99 -23.26 0.67
CA SER A 42 -1.24 -22.69 -0.67
C SER A 42 -2.66 -22.14 -0.86
N CYS A 43 -3.62 -22.55 -0.03
CA CYS A 43 -5.02 -22.13 -0.06
C CYS A 43 -5.53 -21.77 1.35
N ILE A 44 -6.49 -20.85 1.45
CA ILE A 44 -7.10 -20.48 2.73
C ILE A 44 -8.42 -21.24 2.88
N GLU A 45 -8.39 -22.38 3.56
CA GLU A 45 -9.55 -23.27 3.68
C GLU A 45 -9.89 -23.65 5.14
N ASN A 46 -11.07 -24.26 5.33
CA ASN A 46 -11.58 -24.81 6.59
C ASN A 46 -11.72 -23.84 7.80
N LEU A 47 -11.39 -22.56 7.64
CA LEU A 47 -11.58 -21.50 8.66
C LEU A 47 -13.06 -21.14 8.91
N SER A 48 -14.01 -21.65 8.12
CA SER A 48 -15.42 -21.22 8.09
C SER A 48 -16.18 -21.30 9.43
N SER A 49 -15.69 -22.11 10.36
CA SER A 49 -16.18 -22.28 11.74
C SER A 49 -15.73 -21.20 12.73
N LEU A 50 -14.62 -20.51 12.45
CA LEU A 50 -13.91 -19.60 13.36
C LEU A 50 -14.54 -18.20 13.37
N LYS A 51 -15.84 -18.12 13.69
CA LYS A 51 -16.64 -16.88 13.52
C LYS A 51 -16.12 -15.67 14.30
N LYS A 52 -15.36 -15.90 15.38
CA LYS A 52 -14.77 -14.89 16.26
C LYS A 52 -13.32 -14.53 15.91
N LEU A 53 -12.80 -15.01 14.78
CA LEU A 53 -11.40 -14.75 14.40
C LEU A 53 -11.21 -13.28 14.05
N GLU A 54 -10.44 -12.56 14.86
CA GLU A 54 -10.12 -11.14 14.69
C GLU A 54 -8.74 -10.93 14.03
N LYS A 55 -7.80 -11.85 14.24
CA LYS A 55 -6.42 -11.75 13.73
C LYS A 55 -5.95 -13.03 13.06
N LEU A 56 -5.45 -12.91 11.84
CA LEU A 56 -4.95 -14.02 11.03
C LEU A 56 -3.59 -13.67 10.40
N TYR A 57 -2.56 -14.45 10.76
CA TYR A 57 -1.20 -14.28 10.27
C TYR A 57 -0.76 -15.49 9.44
N LEU A 58 -0.48 -15.26 8.16
CA LEU A 58 -0.16 -16.26 7.13
C LEU A 58 1.11 -15.89 6.34
N GLY A 59 1.90 -14.90 6.78
CA GLY A 59 3.12 -14.49 6.10
C GLY A 59 4.13 -15.64 5.92
N GLY A 60 4.91 -15.66 4.84
CA GLY A 60 5.88 -16.75 4.60
C GLY A 60 5.27 -18.10 4.20
N ASN A 61 4.05 -18.12 3.66
CA ASN A 61 3.41 -19.31 3.08
C ASN A 61 3.54 -19.31 1.54
N SER A 62 2.66 -20.01 0.81
CA SER A 62 2.68 -20.10 -0.67
C SER A 62 1.30 -19.74 -1.28
N ILE A 63 0.58 -18.81 -0.65
CA ILE A 63 -0.79 -18.44 -1.03
C ILE A 63 -0.74 -17.47 -2.21
N ALA A 64 -1.23 -17.90 -3.38
CA ALA A 64 -1.29 -17.05 -4.59
C ALA A 64 -2.58 -16.21 -4.69
N VAL A 65 -3.67 -16.68 -4.09
CA VAL A 65 -4.97 -15.98 -4.07
C VAL A 65 -5.48 -15.95 -2.64
N VAL A 66 -5.86 -14.76 -2.15
CA VAL A 66 -6.52 -14.60 -0.85
C VAL A 66 -8.02 -14.87 -1.03
N ASP A 67 -8.41 -16.13 -0.85
CA ASP A 67 -9.80 -16.62 -0.89
C ASP A 67 -10.26 -17.18 0.48
N GLY A 68 -11.42 -17.84 0.54
CA GLY A 68 -11.92 -18.54 1.74
C GLY A 68 -12.26 -17.70 2.98
N LEU A 69 -12.02 -16.39 2.97
CA LEU A 69 -12.27 -15.47 4.08
C LEU A 69 -13.74 -14.97 4.13
N ASP A 70 -14.59 -15.37 3.18
CA ASP A 70 -15.98 -14.90 3.05
C ASP A 70 -16.81 -15.10 4.35
N GLN A 71 -16.49 -16.18 5.08
CA GLN A 71 -17.17 -16.60 6.31
C GLN A 71 -16.69 -15.92 7.60
N LEU A 72 -15.60 -15.16 7.55
CA LEU A 72 -14.89 -14.58 8.71
C LEU A 72 -15.23 -13.10 8.89
N LYS A 73 -16.35 -12.83 9.58
CA LYS A 73 -16.93 -11.48 9.67
C LYS A 73 -16.21 -10.53 10.64
N GLU A 74 -15.43 -11.07 11.58
CA GLU A 74 -14.84 -10.29 12.68
C GLU A 74 -13.34 -9.97 12.49
N ILE A 75 -12.73 -10.37 11.35
CA ILE A 75 -11.32 -10.10 11.03
C ILE A 75 -11.04 -8.60 11.02
N ARG A 76 -10.09 -8.18 11.85
CA ARG A 76 -9.57 -6.80 11.96
C ARG A 76 -8.14 -6.69 11.45
N GLU A 77 -7.33 -7.74 11.61
CA GLU A 77 -5.91 -7.75 11.24
C GLU A 77 -5.61 -8.97 10.35
N LEU A 78 -5.10 -8.72 9.14
CA LEU A 78 -4.74 -9.75 8.16
C LEU A 78 -3.32 -9.54 7.65
N HIS A 79 -2.49 -10.58 7.76
CA HIS A 79 -1.07 -10.53 7.45
C HIS A 79 -0.69 -11.65 6.47
N ILE A 80 -0.44 -11.28 5.20
CA ILE A 80 -0.13 -12.20 4.08
C ILE A 80 1.26 -11.88 3.50
N GLU A 81 2.16 -11.21 4.23
CA GLU A 81 3.47 -10.80 3.70
C GLU A 81 4.36 -11.96 3.19
N SER A 82 5.21 -11.69 2.20
CA SER A 82 6.26 -12.62 1.74
C SER A 82 5.76 -14.02 1.35
N GLN A 83 4.76 -14.12 0.47
CA GLN A 83 4.36 -15.42 -0.07
C GLN A 83 5.41 -15.94 -1.07
N HIS A 84 5.66 -17.25 -1.04
CA HIS A 84 6.56 -17.97 -1.94
C HIS A 84 5.89 -18.21 -3.31
N LEU A 85 5.58 -17.12 -4.00
CA LEU A 85 4.92 -17.14 -5.30
C LEU A 85 5.87 -17.66 -6.41
N PRO A 86 5.32 -18.32 -7.47
CA PRO A 86 6.10 -18.62 -8.67
C PRO A 86 6.66 -17.35 -9.34
N LEU A 87 7.76 -17.49 -10.07
CA LEU A 87 8.46 -16.36 -10.68
C LEU A 87 7.58 -15.62 -11.70
N GLY A 88 7.23 -14.37 -11.39
CA GLY A 88 6.39 -13.51 -12.23
C GLY A 88 4.92 -13.46 -11.81
N GLU A 89 4.48 -14.32 -10.88
CA GLU A 89 3.15 -14.23 -10.28
C GLU A 89 3.09 -13.11 -9.21
N LYS A 90 1.87 -12.68 -8.90
CA LYS A 90 1.54 -11.68 -7.86
C LYS A 90 0.39 -12.17 -6.99
N LEU A 91 0.32 -11.69 -5.74
CA LEU A 91 -0.80 -12.02 -4.84
C LEU A 91 -2.10 -11.39 -5.36
N LEU A 92 -3.11 -12.23 -5.59
CA LEU A 92 -4.46 -11.82 -5.99
C LEU A 92 -5.44 -11.94 -4.82
N PHE A 93 -6.63 -11.35 -4.97
CA PHE A 93 -7.68 -11.38 -3.95
C PHE A 93 -9.02 -11.83 -4.56
N ASP A 94 -9.75 -12.74 -3.91
CA ASP A 94 -11.11 -13.08 -4.33
C ASP A 94 -12.10 -11.94 -4.00
N PRO A 95 -12.91 -11.45 -4.97
CA PRO A 95 -13.90 -10.40 -4.74
C PRO A 95 -14.98 -10.72 -3.70
N LYS A 96 -15.26 -12.00 -3.38
CA LYS A 96 -16.19 -12.35 -2.29
C LYS A 96 -15.53 -12.16 -0.92
N SER A 97 -14.28 -12.61 -0.81
CA SER A 97 -13.42 -12.48 0.37
C SER A 97 -13.16 -11.01 0.70
N LEU A 98 -12.78 -10.19 -0.30
CA LEU A 98 -12.69 -8.72 -0.15
C LEU A 98 -14.00 -8.09 0.34
N ARG A 99 -15.15 -8.51 -0.22
CA ARG A 99 -16.47 -8.01 0.20
C ARG A 99 -16.84 -8.39 1.64
N SER A 100 -16.25 -9.44 2.21
CA SER A 100 -16.41 -9.74 3.64
C SER A 100 -15.44 -8.95 4.50
N LEU A 101 -14.15 -8.93 4.14
CA LEU A 101 -13.11 -8.15 4.82
C LEU A 101 -13.45 -6.65 4.91
N ALA A 102 -14.03 -6.07 3.87
CA ALA A 102 -14.44 -4.66 3.81
C ALA A 102 -15.30 -4.19 5.01
N LYS A 103 -15.99 -5.11 5.69
CA LYS A 103 -16.90 -4.81 6.81
C LYS A 103 -16.18 -4.56 8.14
N SER A 104 -14.93 -5.00 8.28
CA SER A 104 -14.27 -5.14 9.60
C SER A 104 -12.74 -5.01 9.57
N LEU A 105 -12.09 -5.28 8.44
CA LEU A 105 -10.63 -5.21 8.30
C LEU A 105 -10.11 -3.78 8.50
N SER A 106 -9.11 -3.64 9.37
CA SER A 106 -8.53 -2.37 9.80
C SER A 106 -7.00 -2.33 9.60
N VAL A 107 -6.32 -3.47 9.73
CA VAL A 107 -4.87 -3.62 9.47
C VAL A 107 -4.66 -4.67 8.39
N LEU A 108 -3.95 -4.31 7.33
CA LEU A 108 -3.57 -5.21 6.24
C LEU A 108 -2.06 -5.16 6.00
N ASN A 109 -1.40 -6.31 6.01
CA ASN A 109 -0.05 -6.46 5.50
C ASN A 109 -0.03 -7.38 4.27
N ILE A 110 0.43 -6.82 3.15
CA ILE A 110 0.58 -7.46 1.84
C ILE A 110 1.99 -7.20 1.27
N SER A 111 2.95 -6.85 2.12
CA SER A 111 4.32 -6.52 1.69
C SER A 111 5.04 -7.73 1.07
N ASN A 112 5.94 -7.50 0.11
CA ASN A 112 6.74 -8.51 -0.58
C ASN A 112 5.89 -9.61 -1.27
N ASN A 113 4.98 -9.20 -2.16
CA ASN A 113 4.01 -10.09 -2.84
C ASN A 113 3.81 -9.77 -4.34
N ASN A 114 4.77 -9.06 -4.95
CA ASN A 114 4.79 -8.63 -6.36
C ASN A 114 3.58 -7.78 -6.82
N ILE A 115 2.81 -7.19 -5.92
CA ILE A 115 1.57 -6.46 -6.24
C ILE A 115 1.90 -5.16 -6.99
N ASP A 116 1.25 -4.92 -8.13
CA ASP A 116 1.48 -3.81 -9.07
C ASP A 116 0.38 -2.74 -9.04
N GLU A 117 -0.85 -3.12 -8.68
CA GLU A 117 -2.06 -2.30 -8.61
C GLU A 117 -2.78 -2.51 -7.25
N LEU A 118 -3.49 -1.48 -6.75
CA LEU A 118 -4.29 -1.58 -5.50
C LEU A 118 -5.80 -1.36 -5.69
N GLU A 119 -6.29 -1.14 -6.92
CA GLU A 119 -7.65 -0.64 -7.16
C GLU A 119 -8.76 -1.55 -6.60
N GLU A 120 -8.60 -2.88 -6.66
CA GLU A 120 -9.55 -3.84 -6.09
C GLU A 120 -9.68 -3.70 -4.56
N LEU A 121 -8.62 -3.27 -3.87
CA LEU A 121 -8.60 -3.06 -2.43
C LEU A 121 -9.32 -1.76 -2.00
N ALA A 122 -9.76 -0.92 -2.95
CA ALA A 122 -10.52 0.30 -2.68
C ALA A 122 -11.83 0.04 -1.89
N VAL A 123 -12.35 -1.19 -1.90
CA VAL A 123 -13.53 -1.59 -1.12
C VAL A 123 -13.28 -1.65 0.39
N LEU A 124 -12.03 -1.66 0.84
CA LEU A 124 -11.63 -1.77 2.25
C LEU A 124 -11.74 -0.41 2.98
N GLU A 125 -12.91 0.25 2.93
CA GLU A 125 -13.15 1.60 3.47
C GLU A 125 -12.97 1.73 5.00
N ASN A 126 -12.79 0.61 5.71
CA ASN A 126 -12.48 0.56 7.14
C ASN A 126 -10.97 0.52 7.47
N LEU A 127 -10.09 0.44 6.47
CA LEU A 127 -8.66 0.28 6.65
C LEU A 127 -8.02 1.51 7.34
N SER A 128 -7.31 1.27 8.45
CA SER A 128 -6.55 2.28 9.20
C SER A 128 -5.04 2.16 9.04
N HIS A 129 -4.55 0.95 8.77
CA HIS A 129 -3.12 0.65 8.58
C HIS A 129 -2.91 -0.25 7.36
N LEU A 130 -2.11 0.21 6.39
CA LEU A 130 -1.67 -0.58 5.25
C LEU A 130 -0.14 -0.74 5.27
N LYS A 131 0.34 -1.97 5.17
CA LYS A 131 1.72 -2.29 4.79
C LYS A 131 1.72 -2.99 3.45
N ALA A 132 2.32 -2.37 2.44
CA ALA A 132 2.47 -2.92 1.10
C ALA A 132 3.89 -2.67 0.57
N ALA A 133 4.89 -2.71 1.45
CA ALA A 133 6.29 -2.54 1.10
C ALA A 133 6.81 -3.64 0.15
N ASP A 134 7.94 -3.40 -0.51
CA ASP A 134 8.64 -4.36 -1.40
C ASP A 134 7.73 -5.01 -2.47
N ASN A 135 6.78 -4.23 -2.98
CA ASN A 135 5.89 -4.60 -4.07
C ASN A 135 6.27 -3.85 -5.36
N GLN A 136 5.49 -4.04 -6.42
CA GLN A 136 5.73 -3.48 -7.76
C GLN A 136 4.86 -2.26 -8.08
N LEU A 137 4.30 -1.58 -7.07
CA LEU A 137 3.38 -0.46 -7.27
C LEU A 137 4.05 0.71 -8.00
N GLN A 138 3.50 1.09 -9.17
CA GLN A 138 4.11 2.13 -10.01
C GLN A 138 3.24 3.37 -10.24
N HIS A 139 1.92 3.22 -10.29
CA HIS A 139 1.04 4.24 -10.85
C HIS A 139 0.30 5.04 -9.75
N MET A 140 0.53 6.35 -9.74
CA MET A 140 -0.03 7.25 -8.74
C MET A 140 -1.53 7.53 -8.95
N LYS A 141 -2.11 7.15 -10.10
CA LYS A 141 -3.55 7.22 -10.33
C LYS A 141 -4.29 6.24 -9.43
N ASP A 142 -3.76 5.04 -9.33
CA ASP A 142 -4.32 3.89 -8.63
C ASP A 142 -4.29 4.18 -7.11
N LEU A 143 -3.18 4.76 -6.64
CA LEU A 143 -3.08 5.34 -5.30
C LEU A 143 -4.07 6.51 -5.10
N GLU A 144 -4.26 7.38 -6.09
CA GLU A 144 -5.27 8.44 -6.03
C GLU A 144 -6.71 7.88 -5.98
N VAL A 145 -7.01 6.69 -6.54
CA VAL A 145 -8.30 6.00 -6.42
C VAL A 145 -8.52 5.46 -4.99
N VAL A 146 -7.59 4.65 -4.47
CA VAL A 146 -7.76 4.02 -3.14
C VAL A 146 -7.73 5.03 -2.00
N LEU A 147 -6.90 6.09 -2.09
CA LEU A 147 -6.82 7.13 -1.05
C LEU A 147 -8.08 8.02 -0.98
N ASN A 148 -8.92 8.04 -2.03
CA ASN A 148 -10.25 8.67 -1.97
C ASN A 148 -11.28 7.80 -1.21
N LYS A 149 -10.97 6.52 -0.97
CA LYS A 149 -11.87 5.54 -0.32
C LYS A 149 -11.46 5.23 1.11
N TRP A 150 -10.17 5.06 1.36
CA TRP A 150 -9.61 4.77 2.68
C TRP A 150 -9.54 6.02 3.58
N THR A 151 -10.72 6.62 3.84
CA THR A 151 -10.88 7.84 4.64
C THR A 151 -10.42 7.69 6.09
N LYS A 152 -10.22 6.46 6.58
CA LYS A 152 -9.76 6.13 7.94
C LYS A 152 -8.26 5.78 8.03
N LEU A 153 -7.51 5.88 6.92
CA LEU A 153 -6.11 5.43 6.85
C LEU A 153 -5.16 6.38 7.58
N CYS A 154 -4.77 6.03 8.79
CA CYS A 154 -3.77 6.74 9.60
C CYS A 154 -2.32 6.38 9.22
N SER A 155 -2.06 5.15 8.77
CA SER A 155 -0.69 4.68 8.48
C SER A 155 -0.58 3.91 7.16
N MET A 156 0.43 4.23 6.37
CA MET A 156 0.71 3.60 5.08
C MET A 156 2.22 3.38 4.90
N ASP A 157 2.62 2.18 4.52
CA ASP A 157 4.00 1.85 4.15
C ASP A 157 4.05 1.29 2.73
N LEU A 158 4.71 2.03 1.82
CA LEU A 158 4.94 1.66 0.44
C LEU A 158 6.44 1.53 0.12
N THR A 159 7.32 1.49 1.12
CA THR A 159 8.77 1.39 0.92
C THR A 159 9.17 0.26 -0.05
N GLY A 160 10.29 0.40 -0.76
CA GLY A 160 10.72 -0.56 -1.79
C GLY A 160 9.97 -0.50 -3.13
N ASN A 161 8.77 0.10 -3.20
CA ASN A 161 8.00 0.15 -4.44
C ASN A 161 8.56 1.17 -5.47
N PRO A 162 8.48 0.88 -6.79
CA PRO A 162 8.91 1.80 -7.86
C PRO A 162 8.29 3.21 -7.80
N ILE A 163 7.10 3.36 -7.23
CA ILE A 163 6.44 4.66 -7.05
C ILE A 163 7.18 5.59 -6.08
N CYS A 164 7.88 5.06 -5.07
CA CYS A 164 8.59 5.87 -4.08
C CYS A 164 9.75 6.69 -4.68
N HIS A 165 10.30 6.24 -5.82
CA HIS A 165 11.33 6.96 -6.57
C HIS A 165 10.77 8.07 -7.48
N LYS A 166 9.44 8.22 -7.59
CA LYS A 166 8.83 9.22 -8.50
C LYS A 166 8.82 10.61 -7.84
N PRO A 167 9.15 11.68 -8.58
CA PRO A 167 9.30 13.01 -8.00
C PRO A 167 7.98 13.51 -7.41
N LYS A 168 8.04 14.00 -6.17
CA LYS A 168 6.89 14.50 -5.38
C LYS A 168 5.85 13.43 -5.05
N TYR A 169 6.27 12.17 -4.99
CA TYR A 169 5.46 11.06 -4.50
C TYR A 169 4.87 11.35 -3.10
N ARG A 170 5.72 11.65 -2.08
CA ARG A 170 5.25 12.02 -0.73
C ARG A 170 4.26 13.18 -0.77
N ASP A 171 4.61 14.29 -1.43
CA ASP A 171 3.76 15.48 -1.58
C ASP A 171 2.36 15.13 -2.13
N ARG A 172 2.28 14.19 -3.07
CA ARG A 172 1.01 13.77 -3.69
C ARG A 172 0.18 12.93 -2.73
N ILE A 173 0.78 11.93 -2.06
CA ILE A 173 0.07 11.10 -1.07
C ILE A 173 -0.46 11.97 0.08
N VAL A 174 0.40 12.81 0.66
CA VAL A 174 0.06 13.71 1.79
C VAL A 174 -1.08 14.66 1.44
N VAL A 175 -1.13 15.20 0.22
CA VAL A 175 -2.21 16.11 -0.19
C VAL A 175 -3.43 15.35 -0.75
N GLN A 176 -3.38 14.03 -0.91
CA GLN A 176 -4.52 13.22 -1.35
C GLN A 176 -5.30 12.65 -0.16
N SER A 177 -4.65 11.97 0.79
CA SER A 177 -5.30 11.53 2.03
C SER A 177 -5.20 12.60 3.11
N GLN A 178 -6.35 12.96 3.70
CA GLN A 178 -6.43 13.96 4.78
C GLN A 178 -6.09 13.39 6.16
N THR A 179 -6.33 12.09 6.37
CA THR A 179 -6.22 11.39 7.67
C THR A 179 -4.91 10.64 7.86
N LEU A 180 -4.04 10.60 6.84
CA LEU A 180 -2.75 9.92 6.93
C LEU A 180 -1.77 10.66 7.86
N GLU A 181 -1.41 10.02 8.97
CA GLU A 181 -0.46 10.51 9.99
C GLU A 181 0.95 9.98 9.73
N TYR A 182 1.09 8.77 9.19
CA TYR A 182 2.39 8.12 8.93
C TYR A 182 2.47 7.61 7.49
N LEU A 183 3.57 7.94 6.82
CA LEU A 183 3.90 7.44 5.49
C LEU A 183 5.37 7.04 5.41
N ASP A 184 5.64 5.81 5.00
CA ASP A 184 6.97 5.22 4.81
C ASP A 184 7.86 5.36 6.06
N GLY A 185 7.30 4.97 7.21
CA GLY A 185 7.94 5.09 8.53
C GLY A 185 8.12 6.52 9.04
N LYS A 186 7.57 7.55 8.37
CA LYS A 186 7.75 8.96 8.71
C LYS A 186 6.42 9.67 8.95
N GLU A 187 6.28 10.20 10.16
CA GLU A 187 5.25 11.17 10.58
C GLU A 187 5.04 12.28 9.52
N ILE A 188 3.77 12.60 9.25
CA ILE A 188 3.33 13.71 8.41
C ILE A 188 2.85 14.80 9.35
N LYS A 189 3.58 15.92 9.43
CA LYS A 189 3.23 16.99 10.39
C LYS A 189 2.11 17.85 9.84
N ASP A 190 1.18 18.31 10.69
CA ASP A 190 0.08 19.17 10.25
C ASP A 190 0.55 20.41 9.49
N MET A 191 1.67 21.01 9.90
CA MET A 191 2.29 22.13 9.20
C MET A 191 2.82 21.76 7.80
N GLU A 192 3.37 20.55 7.60
CA GLU A 192 3.78 20.02 6.29
C GLU A 192 2.55 19.85 5.39
N ARG A 193 1.52 19.18 5.91
CA ARG A 193 0.22 18.93 5.29
C ARG A 193 -0.47 20.23 4.83
N VAL A 194 -0.64 21.20 5.73
CA VAL A 194 -1.28 22.50 5.45
C VAL A 194 -0.44 23.33 4.45
N PHE A 195 0.89 23.34 4.59
CA PHE A 195 1.77 24.01 3.64
C PHE A 195 1.62 23.45 2.22
N LEU A 196 1.67 22.13 2.06
CA LEU A 196 1.55 21.46 0.75
C LEU A 196 0.17 21.69 0.10
N MET A 197 -0.92 21.68 0.89
CA MET A 197 -2.27 22.04 0.42
C MET A 197 -2.34 23.48 -0.10
N ASN A 198 -1.88 24.46 0.70
CA ASN A 198 -1.85 25.87 0.33
C ASN A 198 -0.96 26.13 -0.90
N TRP A 199 0.14 25.40 -1.05
CA TRP A 199 1.02 25.46 -2.20
C TRP A 199 0.39 24.86 -3.47
N LYS A 200 -0.31 23.71 -3.36
CA LYS A 200 -1.08 23.10 -4.47
C LYS A 200 -2.17 24.05 -4.96
N ALA A 201 -2.92 24.67 -4.04
CA ALA A 201 -3.93 25.69 -4.35
C ALA A 201 -3.33 26.92 -5.03
N SER A 202 -2.27 27.50 -4.45
CA SER A 202 -1.56 28.67 -5.02
C SER A 202 -1.03 28.41 -6.44
N ARG A 203 -0.51 27.21 -6.71
CA ARG A 203 -0.07 26.81 -8.04
C ARG A 203 -1.23 26.59 -9.01
N ALA A 204 -2.37 26.08 -8.55
CA ALA A 204 -3.58 25.94 -9.37
C ALA A 204 -4.13 27.32 -9.78
N VAL A 205 -4.18 28.29 -8.86
CA VAL A 205 -4.53 29.69 -9.17
C VAL A 205 -3.56 30.27 -10.19
N ARG A 206 -2.24 30.24 -9.93
CA ARG A 206 -1.23 30.75 -10.88
C ARG A 206 -1.29 30.09 -12.26
N LYS A 207 -1.63 28.79 -12.35
CA LYS A 207 -1.85 28.10 -13.64
C LYS A 207 -3.11 28.58 -14.35
N LYS A 208 -4.22 28.81 -13.62
CA LYS A 208 -5.43 29.43 -14.18
C LYS A 208 -5.18 30.87 -14.65
N SER A 209 -4.43 31.68 -13.89
CA SER A 209 -4.05 33.04 -14.29
C SER A 209 -3.20 33.06 -15.56
N LYS A 210 -2.17 32.20 -15.66
CA LYS A 210 -1.38 32.09 -16.89
C LYS A 210 -2.19 31.58 -18.07
N GLY A 211 -3.09 30.60 -17.85
CA GLY A 211 -4.01 30.11 -18.88
C GLY A 211 -4.98 31.18 -19.39
N ARG A 212 -5.50 32.04 -18.50
CA ARG A 212 -6.29 33.20 -18.87
C ARG A 212 -5.49 34.19 -19.71
N MET A 213 -4.30 34.61 -19.27
CA MET A 213 -3.46 35.52 -20.07
C MET A 213 -3.08 34.94 -21.44
N THR A 214 -2.85 33.62 -21.57
CA THR A 214 -2.60 33.01 -22.90
C THR A 214 -3.83 32.95 -23.78
N ASN A 215 -5.02 32.74 -23.20
CA ASN A 215 -6.27 32.78 -23.95
C ASN A 215 -6.62 34.21 -24.35
N GLU A 216 -6.54 35.18 -23.42
CA GLU A 216 -6.73 36.61 -23.70
C GLU A 216 -5.80 37.11 -24.81
N HIS A 217 -4.55 36.61 -24.88
CA HIS A 217 -3.63 36.91 -25.98
C HIS A 217 -4.02 36.21 -27.30
N ALA A 218 -4.52 34.98 -27.25
CA ALA A 218 -5.01 34.26 -28.43
C ALA A 218 -6.31 34.86 -28.98
N ASP A 219 -7.21 35.30 -28.11
CA ASP A 219 -8.46 35.99 -28.41
C ASP A 219 -8.16 37.39 -28.99
N TYR A 220 -7.17 38.12 -28.45
CA TYR A 220 -6.63 39.34 -29.09
C TYR A 220 -6.09 39.05 -30.50
N LEU A 221 -5.30 37.98 -30.66
CA LEU A 221 -4.73 37.61 -31.96
C LEU A 221 -5.79 37.12 -32.96
N HIS A 222 -6.91 36.58 -32.47
CA HIS A 222 -8.07 36.21 -33.28
C HIS A 222 -8.89 37.45 -33.67
N PHE A 223 -9.12 38.36 -32.74
CA PHE A 223 -9.82 39.63 -32.95
C PHE A 223 -9.07 40.50 -33.98
N CYS A 224 -7.75 40.68 -33.81
CA CYS A 224 -6.90 41.38 -34.78
C CYS A 224 -6.86 40.72 -36.17
N LYS A 225 -7.14 39.41 -36.29
CA LYS A 225 -7.30 38.74 -37.59
C LYS A 225 -8.67 38.97 -38.21
N GLN A 226 -9.73 39.15 -37.42
CA GLN A 226 -11.06 39.51 -37.93
C GLN A 226 -11.17 40.99 -38.32
N THR A 227 -10.55 41.91 -37.58
CA THR A 227 -10.56 43.34 -37.92
C THR A 227 -9.79 43.68 -39.20
N ASN A 228 -8.80 42.86 -39.57
CA ASN A 228 -8.00 43.05 -40.80
C ASN A 228 -8.78 42.84 -42.12
N HIS A 229 -10.07 42.48 -42.07
CA HIS A 229 -10.91 42.44 -43.27
C HIS A 229 -11.55 43.79 -43.63
N LEU A 230 -11.34 44.84 -42.83
CA LEU A 230 -11.88 46.20 -43.00
C LEU A 230 -10.79 47.28 -42.93
N LEU A 231 -9.74 47.16 -43.76
CA LEU A 231 -8.91 48.30 -44.17
C LEU A 231 -8.10 47.96 -45.45
N HIS A 232 -8.79 47.98 -46.58
CA HIS A 232 -8.14 48.10 -47.88
C HIS A 232 -8.05 49.59 -48.23
N ASP A 233 -6.85 50.17 -48.17
CA ASP A 233 -6.18 50.82 -49.31
C ASP A 233 -4.79 51.38 -48.86
N ARG A 234 -3.99 51.83 -49.83
CA ARG A 234 -2.74 52.63 -49.71
C ARG A 234 -1.44 51.89 -49.35
N THR A 235 -0.95 51.17 -50.36
CA THR A 235 0.33 51.45 -51.05
C THR A 235 1.66 51.60 -50.27
N VAL A 236 2.64 50.84 -50.78
CA VAL A 236 3.98 51.30 -51.28
C VAL A 236 5.27 50.88 -50.55
N THR A 237 6.15 50.28 -51.37
CA THR A 237 7.60 50.00 -51.25
C THR A 237 8.14 49.13 -50.11
N ALA A 238 8.92 48.14 -50.51
CA ALA A 238 9.88 47.43 -49.68
C ALA A 238 11.27 48.12 -49.71
N THR A 239 12.08 47.86 -48.68
CA THR A 239 13.54 47.71 -48.79
C THR A 239 13.97 46.49 -47.99
N ASN A 240 14.97 45.75 -48.47
CA ASN A 240 15.40 44.48 -47.85
C ASN A 240 16.92 44.27 -48.02
N SER A 241 17.66 44.17 -46.93
CA SER A 241 19.12 43.99 -46.84
C SER A 241 19.48 43.25 -45.54
N LYS A 242 20.19 42.10 -45.56
CA LYS A 242 21.67 41.93 -45.55
C LYS A 242 22.38 42.63 -44.36
N TYR A 243 23.35 42.08 -43.62
CA TYR A 243 24.05 40.75 -43.47
C TYR A 243 24.24 40.49 -41.93
N ILE A 244 24.96 39.51 -41.33
CA ILE A 244 25.87 38.37 -41.66
C ILE A 244 25.47 37.24 -40.67
N ARG A 245 25.30 35.93 -40.98
CA ARG A 245 26.22 34.80 -41.29
C ARG A 245 27.33 34.46 -40.24
N ASN A 246 27.69 33.17 -40.18
CA ASN A 246 28.89 32.56 -39.55
C ASN A 246 28.92 32.46 -37.99
N GLU A 247 29.46 31.42 -37.34
CA GLU A 247 29.77 30.04 -37.80
C GLU A 247 29.88 29.02 -36.62
N THR A 248 30.14 27.75 -36.94
CA THR A 248 30.23 26.58 -36.03
C THR A 248 31.51 26.51 -35.19
N PHE A 249 31.50 25.78 -34.05
CA PHE A 249 32.52 24.76 -33.76
C PHE A 249 32.04 23.63 -32.80
N SER A 250 32.89 22.62 -32.59
CA SER A 250 32.53 21.25 -32.14
C SER A 250 32.77 20.89 -30.66
N GLY A 251 32.10 19.83 -30.18
CA GLY A 251 32.49 19.05 -28.99
C GLY A 251 31.92 17.62 -29.03
N SER A 252 32.64 16.61 -28.51
CA SER A 252 32.22 15.19 -28.56
C SER A 252 32.90 14.31 -27.47
N LYS A 253 32.51 13.02 -27.38
CA LYS A 253 32.92 11.96 -26.40
C LYS A 253 32.22 12.05 -25.03
N ALA A 254 31.99 10.96 -24.28
CA ALA A 254 31.95 9.51 -24.57
C ALA A 254 31.19 8.74 -23.45
N LYS A 255 30.98 7.42 -23.60
CA LYS A 255 30.40 6.52 -22.57
C LYS A 255 31.45 6.08 -21.54
N THR A 256 31.02 5.80 -20.32
CA THR A 256 31.66 4.82 -19.41
C THR A 256 30.58 4.04 -18.64
N GLN A 257 30.80 2.75 -18.40
CA GLN A 257 30.07 1.95 -17.42
C GLN A 257 30.89 1.86 -16.13
N GLU A 258 30.27 1.59 -14.98
CA GLU A 258 30.98 0.96 -13.85
C GLU A 258 30.15 -0.21 -13.31
N VAL A 259 30.84 -1.26 -12.86
CA VAL A 259 30.28 -2.52 -12.34
C VAL A 259 30.98 -2.83 -11.02
N LYS A 260 30.24 -3.30 -10.02
CA LYS A 260 30.80 -3.90 -8.80
C LYS A 260 30.11 -5.23 -8.50
N LEU A 261 30.91 -6.22 -8.11
CA LEU A 261 30.52 -7.61 -7.88
C LEU A 261 31.20 -8.14 -6.61
N ASN A 262 30.43 -8.85 -5.78
CA ASN A 262 30.87 -9.81 -4.76
C ASN A 262 31.71 -9.20 -3.59
N PHE A 263 31.88 -9.87 -2.43
CA PHE A 263 31.60 -11.25 -2.04
C PHE A 263 30.96 -11.34 -0.64
N ALA A 264 30.16 -12.39 -0.40
CA ALA A 264 30.22 -13.20 0.82
C ALA A 264 29.47 -14.55 0.63
N ASN A 265 30.15 -15.67 0.86
CA ASN A 265 29.50 -16.98 1.02
C ASN A 265 29.37 -17.30 2.51
N ILE A 266 28.17 -17.63 3.00
CA ILE A 266 28.01 -18.41 4.24
C ILE A 266 26.95 -19.49 4.00
N LYS A 267 27.35 -20.76 4.17
CA LYS A 267 26.42 -21.88 4.33
C LYS A 267 26.20 -22.11 5.83
N PHE A 268 24.97 -22.37 6.24
CA PHE A 268 24.72 -23.15 7.45
C PHE A 268 23.73 -24.28 7.14
N ASN A 269 24.24 -25.52 7.21
CA ASN A 269 23.41 -26.69 7.43
C ASN A 269 23.06 -26.74 8.91
N PHE A 270 21.79 -26.85 9.27
CA PHE A 270 21.41 -27.49 10.53
C PHE A 270 20.26 -28.47 10.32
N ARG A 271 20.39 -29.63 10.97
CA ARG A 271 19.37 -30.69 11.01
C ARG A 271 18.59 -30.57 12.31
N GLY A 272 17.26 -30.71 12.23
CA GLY A 272 16.42 -31.15 13.35
C GLY A 272 15.91 -30.05 14.29
N SER A 273 14.58 -29.93 14.33
CA SER A 273 13.73 -30.04 15.52
C SER A 273 14.19 -29.45 16.87
N LEU A 274 13.30 -28.69 17.56
CA LEU A 274 12.70 -29.06 18.87
C LEU A 274 11.77 -27.96 19.46
N TRP A 275 10.43 -28.17 19.43
CA TRP A 275 9.36 -27.54 20.27
C TRP A 275 9.23 -25.98 20.25
N ALA A 276 8.16 -25.34 20.74
CA ALA A 276 6.97 -25.81 21.47
C ALA A 276 5.68 -25.05 21.08
N ALA A 277 4.53 -25.73 21.03
CA ALA A 277 3.22 -25.09 20.90
C ALA A 277 2.75 -24.56 22.27
N SER A 278 2.94 -23.26 22.52
CA SER A 278 2.60 -22.63 23.80
C SER A 278 1.12 -22.22 23.87
N ILE A 279 0.29 -23.07 24.50
CA ILE A 279 -1.12 -22.77 24.77
C ILE A 279 -1.21 -21.97 26.08
N LEU A 280 -1.22 -20.64 25.98
CA LEU A 280 -1.46 -19.77 27.14
C LEU A 280 -2.93 -19.79 27.54
N TYR A 281 -3.23 -20.52 28.63
CA TYR A 281 -4.48 -20.37 29.38
C TYR A 281 -4.48 -19.04 30.13
N SER A 282 -5.15 -18.03 29.57
CA SER A 282 -5.48 -16.80 30.29
C SER A 282 -6.78 -16.98 31.07
N ASP A 283 -6.70 -17.32 32.35
CA ASP A 283 -7.73 -16.98 33.36
C ASP A 283 -7.24 -17.32 34.78
N PHE A 284 -7.07 -16.29 35.62
CA PHE A 284 -7.06 -16.41 37.09
C PHE A 284 -7.49 -15.07 37.71
N PRO A 285 -8.63 -14.99 38.41
CA PRO A 285 -9.05 -13.79 39.12
C PRO A 285 -8.39 -13.72 40.51
N THR A 286 -7.56 -12.71 40.76
CA THR A 286 -6.99 -12.48 42.09
C THR A 286 -8.05 -11.86 43.00
N ALA A 287 -8.56 -12.63 43.96
CA ALA A 287 -9.46 -12.12 44.99
C ALA A 287 -8.71 -11.15 45.93
N ALA A 288 -9.26 -9.96 46.14
CA ALA A 288 -8.82 -9.04 47.20
C ALA A 288 -9.66 -9.28 48.46
N SER A 289 -8.99 -9.59 49.57
CA SER A 289 -9.60 -9.78 50.89
C SER A 289 -9.10 -8.73 51.89
N GLN A 290 -9.69 -8.73 53.10
CA GLN A 290 -9.48 -7.81 54.22
C GLN A 290 -10.32 -6.51 54.12
N ASN A 291 -10.91 -5.99 55.21
CA ASN A 291 -10.38 -6.00 56.58
C ASN A 291 -11.38 -6.32 57.70
N HIS A 292 -10.84 -6.67 58.88
CA HIS A 292 -11.57 -6.74 60.15
C HIS A 292 -11.57 -5.37 60.87
N GLY A 293 -12.70 -5.00 61.46
CA GLY A 293 -12.80 -4.31 62.75
C GLY A 293 -13.93 -5.02 63.52
N LYS A 294 -13.74 -5.56 64.73
CA LYS A 294 -13.27 -5.01 66.02
C LYS A 294 -14.43 -4.47 66.85
N GLU A 295 -14.52 -5.04 68.05
CA GLU A 295 -15.51 -4.81 69.14
C GLU A 295 -16.93 -5.32 68.84
#